data_AF-V4LAL0-F1
#
_entry.id   AF-V4LAL0-F1
#
_cell.length_a   1.000
_cell.length_b   1.000
_cell.length_c   1.000
_cell.angle_alpha   90.00
_cell.angle_beta   90.00
_cell.angle_gamma   90.00
#
_symmetry.space_group_name_H-M   'P 1'
#
loop_
_entity.id
_entity.type
_entity.pdbx_description
1 polymer ?
#
loop_
_entity_poly.entity_id
_entity_poly.type
_entity_poly.pdbx_seq_one_letter_code
_entity_poly.pdbx_strand_id
1 'polypeptide(L)' 'MNPQVDKVVRRTTMVATAVASYFLLTADYGPEPNALDPIKQRIISVQDSVKEFIFPSKNK' A
#
# COMPACT_ATOMS: atom_id res chain seq x y z
N MET A 1 -4.15 14.84 -28.40
CA MET A 1 -4.17 14.24 -27.03
C MET A 1 -5.10 13.04 -27.08
N ASN A 2 -4.72 11.89 -26.51
CA ASN A 2 -5.55 10.69 -26.58
C ASN A 2 -6.66 10.79 -25.52
N PRO A 3 -7.95 10.92 -25.92
CA PRO A 3 -9.05 11.14 -24.98
C PRO A 3 -9.25 10.00 -23.98
N GLN A 4 -8.76 8.79 -24.28
CA GLN A 4 -8.79 7.67 -23.33
C GLN A 4 -7.76 7.87 -22.21
N VAL A 5 -6.57 8.38 -22.55
CA VAL A 5 -5.50 8.66 -21.59
C VAL A 5 -5.92 9.80 -20.66
N ASP A 6 -6.50 10.87 -21.20
CA ASP A 6 -7.01 12.00 -20.40
C ASP A 6 -8.06 11.57 -19.37
N LYS A 7 -8.94 10.62 -19.73
CA LYS A 7 -9.97 10.09 -18.83
C LYS A 7 -9.39 9.25 -17.70
N VAL A 8 -8.35 8.46 -17.99
CA VAL A 8 -7.64 7.66 -16.98
C VAL A 8 -6.89 8.57 -16.04
N VAL A 9 -6.09 9.50 -16.56
CA VAL A 9 -5.32 10.46 -15.75
C VAL A 9 -6.24 11.22 -14.80
N ARG A 10 -7.36 11.75 -15.29
CA ARG A 10 -8.30 12.51 -14.45
C ARG A 10 -8.88 11.68 -13.30
N ARG A 11 -9.25 10.42 -13.55
CA ARG A 11 -9.76 9.51 -12.51
C ARG A 11 -8.68 9.14 -11.52
N THR A 12 -7.48 8.79 -12.00
CA THR A 12 -6.34 8.45 -11.17
C THR A 12 -5.96 9.61 -10.27
N THR A 13 -5.91 10.84 -10.80
CA THR A 13 -5.63 12.03 -10.00
C THR A 13 -6.67 12.24 -8.92
N MET A 14 -7.99 12.13 -9.22
CA MET A 14 -9.03 12.25 -8.20
C MET A 14 -8.88 11.22 -7.08
N VAL A 15 -8.63 9.95 -7.43
CA VAL A 15 -8.46 8.87 -6.45
C VAL A 15 -7.18 9.09 -5.64
N ALA A 16 -6.07 9.41 -6.30
CA ALA A 16 -4.79 9.68 -5.64
C ALA A 16 -4.90 10.86 -4.67
N THR A 17 -5.59 11.94 -5.05
CA THR A 17 -5.84 13.07 -4.16
C THR A 17 -6.65 12.64 -2.94
N ALA A 18 -7.74 11.89 -3.11
CA ALA A 18 -8.56 11.43 -1.99
C ALA A 18 -7.75 10.53 -1.02
N VAL A 19 -6.95 9.62 -1.56
CA VAL A 19 -6.09 8.72 -0.78
C VAL A 19 -4.99 9.50 -0.05
N ALA A 20 -4.33 10.44 -0.72
CA ALA A 20 -3.31 11.28 -0.12
C ALA A 20 -3.90 12.18 1.00
N SER A 21 -5.07 12.77 0.77
CA SER A 21 -5.79 13.55 1.78
C SER A 21 -6.17 12.70 2.99
N TYR A 22 -6.66 11.48 2.78
CA TYR A 22 -6.94 10.54 3.87
C TYR A 22 -5.67 10.25 4.67
N PHE A 23 -4.56 9.89 4.01
CA PHE A 23 -3.30 9.61 4.69
C PHE A 23 -2.75 10.80 5.46
N LEU A 24 -2.77 12.00 4.88
CA LEU A 24 -2.31 13.23 5.55
C LEU A 24 -3.19 13.58 6.75
N LEU A 25 -4.52 13.46 6.63
CA LEU A 25 -5.43 13.69 7.75
C LEU A 25 -5.21 12.65 8.86
N THR A 26 -4.96 11.40 8.50
CA THR A 26 -4.67 10.33 9.46
C THR A 26 -3.21 10.30 9.92
N ALA A 27 -2.33 11.17 9.42
CA ALA A 27 -0.89 11.09 9.69
C ALA A 27 -0.52 11.44 11.13
N ASP A 28 -1.26 12.38 11.74
CA ASP A 28 -1.08 12.78 13.15
C ASP A 28 -1.80 11.86 14.14
N TYR A 29 -2.69 10.99 13.63
CA TYR A 29 -3.28 9.92 14.42
C TYR A 29 -2.23 8.81 14.49
N GLY A 30 -1.50 8.75 15.62
CA GLY A 30 -0.53 7.70 15.92
C GLY A 30 -1.12 6.28 15.75
N PRO A 31 -0.33 5.21 15.90
CA PRO A 31 -0.73 3.84 15.55
C PRO A 31 -1.81 3.31 16.51
N GLU A 32 -3.05 3.78 16.32
CA GLU A 32 -4.26 3.13 16.78
C GLU A 32 -4.47 1.86 15.94
N PRO A 33 -5.15 0.84 16.48
CA PRO A 33 -5.53 -0.34 15.72
C PRO A 33 -6.40 0.08 14.54
N ASN A 34 -5.76 0.21 13.38
CA ASN A 34 -6.35 0.84 12.21
C ASN A 34 -6.86 -0.26 11.27
N ALA A 35 -7.86 0.05 10.43
CA ALA A 35 -8.40 -0.91 9.46
C ALA A 35 -7.33 -1.45 8.47
N LEU A 36 -6.17 -0.81 8.42
CA LEU A 36 -5.02 -1.16 7.57
C LEU A 36 -4.02 -2.11 8.25
N ASP A 37 -4.15 -2.40 9.53
CA ASP A 37 -3.28 -3.36 10.23
C ASP A 37 -3.30 -4.77 9.61
N PRO A 38 -4.45 -5.32 9.20
CA PRO A 38 -4.48 -6.61 8.50
C PRO A 38 -3.70 -6.57 7.18
N ILE A 39 -3.70 -5.44 6.49
CA ILE A 39 -2.98 -5.26 5.22
C ILE A 39 -1.48 -5.18 5.49
N LYS A 40 -1.06 -4.42 6.51
CA LYS A 40 0.34 -4.32 6.94
C LYS A 40 0.91 -5.68 7.32
N GLN A 41 0.17 -6.47 8.09
CA GLN A 41 0.57 -7.83 8.47
C GLN A 41 0.71 -8.76 7.25
N ARG A 42 -0.19 -8.66 6.27
CA ARG A 42 -0.05 -9.41 5.00
C ARG A 42 1.18 -8.99 4.20
N ILE A 43 1.48 -7.70 4.13
CA ILE A 43 2.67 -7.20 3.42
C ILE A 43 3.95 -7.70 4.10
N ILE A 44 4.01 -7.70 5.43
CA ILE A 44 5.14 -8.24 6.20
C ILE A 44 5.25 -9.76 5.98
N SER A 45 4.15 -10.50 6.06
CA SER A 45 4.13 -11.95 5.83
C SER A 45 4.58 -12.33 4.41
N VAL A 46 4.17 -11.58 3.39
CA VAL A 46 4.65 -11.76 2.01
C VAL A 46 6.13 -11.43 1.91
N GLN A 47 6.59 -10.35 2.54
CA GLN A 47 8.01 -10.00 2.56
C GLN A 47 8.84 -11.13 3.20
N ASP A 48 8.39 -11.70 4.31
CA ASP A 48 9.11 -12.76 5.01
C ASP A 48 9.07 -14.08 4.22
N SER A 49 7.94 -14.40 3.57
CA SER A 49 7.84 -15.55 2.66
C SER A 49 8.80 -15.43 1.47
N VAL A 50 8.94 -14.23 0.90
CA VAL A 50 9.87 -13.97 -0.21
C VAL A 50 11.32 -14.02 0.26
N LYS A 51 11.62 -13.49 1.45
CA LYS A 51 12.95 -13.64 2.06
C LYS A 51 13.31 -15.11 2.26
N GLU A 52 12.38 -15.92 2.78
CA GLU A 52 12.59 -17.36 2.96
C GLU A 52 12.72 -18.11 1.63
N PHE A 53 12.01 -17.69 0.58
CA PHE A 53 12.14 -18.25 -0.76
C PHE A 53 13.49 -17.93 -1.42
N ILE A 54 13.98 -16.70 -1.30
CA ILE A 54 15.24 -16.25 -1.91
C ILE A 54 16.45 -16.70 -1.08
N PHE A 55 16.33 -16.62 0.24
CA PHE A 55 17.33 -17.06 1.20
C PHE A 55 16.73 -18.20 2.02
N PRO A 56 16.68 -19.43 1.47
CA PRO A 56 16.29 -20.58 2.26
C PRO A 56 17.23 -20.65 3.46
N SER A 57 16.68 -20.44 4.65
CA SER A 57 17.44 -20.53 5.89
C SER A 57 18.11 -21.89 5.89
N LYS A 58 19.44 -21.87 5.96
CA LYS A 58 20.28 -23.05 5.92
C LYS A 58 20.22 -23.78 7.27
N ASN A 59 19.02 -24.07 7.77
CA ASN A 59 18.81 -24.78 9.02
C ASN A 59 18.21 -26.15 8.71
N LYS A 60 19.15 -27.10 8.70
CA LYS A 60 18.98 -28.53 8.90
C LYS A 60 18.44 -28.80 10.30
#